data_AF-T0LL07-F1
#
_entry.id   AF-T0LL07-F1
#
_cell.length_a   1.000
_cell.length_b   1.000
_cell.length_c   1.000
_cell.angle_alpha   90.00
_cell.angle_beta   90.00
_cell.angle_gamma   90.00
#
_symmetry.space_group_name_H-M   'P 1'
#
loop_
_entity.id
_entity.type
_entity.pdbx_description
1 polymer ?
#
loop_
_entity_poly.entity_id
_entity_poly.type
_entity_poly.pdbx_seq_one_letter_code
_entity_poly.pdbx_strand_id
1 'polypeptide(L)'
;MINLVSMNGEELNEYLKLAVEKYAKEKVDAGTWRKEDSMELSYKEFKNHLPEGISTKGHYLFNLEDGNTRRNVGMIWIELNNPDGITD
;
A
#
# COMPACT_ATOMS: atom_id res chain seq x y z
N MET A 1 -5.65 -22.50 -0.12
CA MET A 1 -4.94 -21.89 -1.27
C MET A 1 -5.23 -20.40 -1.24
N ILE A 2 -4.25 -19.55 -1.47
CA ILE A 2 -4.45 -18.09 -1.54
C ILE A 2 -4.29 -17.66 -3.00
N ASN A 3 -5.25 -16.88 -3.47
CA ASN A 3 -5.22 -16.27 -4.80
C ASN A 3 -4.80 -14.80 -4.67
N LEU A 4 -3.92 -14.36 -5.55
CA LEU A 4 -3.59 -12.94 -5.71
C LEU A 4 -4.53 -12.35 -6.75
N VAL A 5 -5.40 -11.45 -6.33
CA VAL A 5 -6.36 -10.77 -7.21
C VAL A 5 -5.98 -9.29 -7.25
N SER A 6 -5.76 -8.75 -8.45
CA SER A 6 -5.41 -7.33 -8.60
C SER A 6 -6.49 -6.47 -7.98
N MET A 7 -6.07 -5.47 -7.18
CA MET A 7 -7.03 -4.51 -6.63
C MET A 7 -7.67 -3.67 -7.73
N ASN A 8 -8.75 -2.99 -7.38
CA ASN A 8 -9.23 -1.83 -8.10
C ASN A 8 -8.98 -0.52 -7.31
N GLY A 9 -9.31 0.62 -7.91
CA GLY A 9 -9.08 1.93 -7.29
C GLY A 9 -9.90 2.17 -6.01
N GLU A 10 -11.09 1.60 -5.89
CA GLU A 10 -11.93 1.74 -4.69
C GLU A 10 -11.30 0.97 -3.51
N GLU A 11 -10.87 -0.26 -3.76
CA GLU A 11 -10.19 -1.11 -2.77
C GLU A 11 -8.88 -0.47 -2.30
N LEU A 12 -8.11 0.13 -3.22
CA LEU A 12 -6.92 0.90 -2.88
C LEU A 12 -7.26 2.11 -1.98
N ASN A 13 -8.32 2.85 -2.30
CA ASN A 13 -8.73 3.99 -1.50
C ASN A 13 -9.18 3.60 -0.08
N GLU A 14 -9.86 2.46 0.06
CA GLU A 14 -10.22 1.91 1.38
C GLU A 14 -8.97 1.50 2.17
N TYR A 15 -8.01 0.84 1.52
CA TYR A 15 -6.73 0.48 2.12
C TYR A 15 -5.96 1.73 2.58
N LEU A 16 -5.81 2.74 1.72
CA LEU A 16 -5.03 3.94 2.01
C LEU A 16 -5.55 4.71 3.23
N LYS A 17 -6.87 4.75 3.45
CA LYS A 17 -7.45 5.40 4.65
C LYS A 17 -6.90 4.79 5.94
N LEU A 18 -6.84 3.45 6.00
CA LEU A 18 -6.35 2.72 7.17
C LEU A 18 -4.82 2.75 7.25
N ALA A 19 -4.13 2.62 6.12
CA ALA A 19 -2.68 2.58 6.06
C ALA A 19 -2.05 3.91 6.47
N VAL A 20 -2.63 5.04 6.05
CA VAL A 20 -2.17 6.38 6.42
C VAL A 20 -2.27 6.60 7.93
N GLU A 21 -3.41 6.26 8.54
CA GLU A 21 -3.60 6.41 9.98
C GLU A 21 -2.62 5.53 10.78
N LYS A 22 -2.51 4.25 10.39
CA LYS A 22 -1.63 3.30 11.06
C LYS A 22 -0.17 3.73 10.98
N TYR A 23 0.30 4.12 9.80
CA TYR A 23 1.69 4.50 9.58
C TYR A 23 2.04 5.82 10.27
N ALA A 24 1.12 6.80 10.25
CA ALA A 24 1.26 8.03 11.03
C ALA A 24 1.44 7.71 12.53
N LYS A 25 0.62 6.82 13.09
CA LYS A 25 0.72 6.38 14.47
C LYS A 25 2.05 5.67 14.76
N GLU A 26 2.47 4.74 13.92
CA GLU A 26 3.75 4.02 14.08
C GLU A 26 4.94 4.98 14.09
N LYS A 27 4.95 6.01 13.22
CA LYS A 27 6.02 7.02 13.18
C LYS A 27 6.04 7.93 14.40
N VAL A 28 4.89 8.24 14.98
CA VAL A 28 4.79 8.99 16.24
C VAL A 28 5.25 8.14 17.42
N ASP A 29 4.79 6.89 17.50
CA ASP A 29 5.17 5.95 18.56
C ASP A 29 6.69 5.65 18.52
N ALA A 30 7.28 5.63 17.33
CA ALA A 30 8.72 5.52 17.12
C ALA A 30 9.50 6.83 17.37
N GLY A 31 8.81 7.94 17.71
CA GLY A 31 9.42 9.25 17.93
C GLY A 31 10.00 9.91 16.67
N THR A 32 9.71 9.38 15.48
CA THR A 32 10.20 9.92 14.20
C THR A 32 9.47 11.19 13.82
N TRP A 33 8.15 11.23 14.01
CA TRP A 33 7.30 12.37 13.66
C TRP A 33 6.59 12.94 14.88
N ARG A 34 6.27 14.24 14.81
CA ARG A 34 5.33 14.85 15.75
C ARG A 34 3.91 14.45 15.40
N LYS A 35 3.08 14.30 16.41
CA LYS A 35 1.66 13.93 16.26
C LYS A 35 0.86 14.93 15.40
N GLU A 36 1.22 16.21 15.45
CA GLU A 36 0.56 17.27 14.68
C GLU A 36 0.81 17.14 13.17
N ASP A 37 2.00 16.68 12.78
CA ASP A 37 2.41 16.56 11.37
C ASP A 37 2.20 15.16 10.79
N SER A 38 2.01 14.15 11.65
CA SER A 38 2.11 12.74 11.26
C SER A 38 1.12 12.31 10.19
N MET A 39 -0.11 12.83 10.24
CA MET A 39 -1.14 12.49 9.25
C MET A 39 -0.82 13.08 7.87
N GLU A 40 -0.38 14.35 7.82
CA GLU A 40 -0.03 15.01 6.57
C GLU A 40 1.21 14.36 5.94
N LEU A 41 2.23 14.08 6.75
CA LEU A 41 3.44 13.39 6.31
C LEU A 41 3.13 11.99 5.78
N SER A 42 2.30 11.23 6.50
CA SER A 42 1.88 9.91 6.03
C SER A 42 1.14 10.00 4.70
N TYR A 43 0.17 10.91 4.56
CA TYR A 43 -0.55 11.07 3.29
C TYR A 43 0.39 11.43 2.13
N LYS A 44 1.35 12.32 2.37
CA LYS A 44 2.38 12.71 1.40
C LYS A 44 3.25 11.53 1.00
N GLU A 45 3.70 10.69 1.92
CA GLU A 45 4.51 9.50 1.59
C GLU A 45 3.73 8.53 0.69
N PHE A 46 2.51 8.15 1.07
CA PHE A 46 1.71 7.25 0.22
C PHE A 46 1.42 7.83 -1.16
N LYS A 47 1.17 9.14 -1.26
CA LYS A 47 0.98 9.82 -2.54
C LYS A 47 2.27 9.85 -3.39
N ASN A 48 3.43 9.97 -2.75
CA ASN A 48 4.72 9.96 -3.45
C ASN A 48 5.08 8.56 -3.96
N HIS A 49 4.73 7.50 -3.23
CA HIS A 49 4.92 6.12 -3.68
C HIS A 49 3.90 5.69 -4.75
N LEU A 50 2.69 6.26 -4.76
CA LEU A 50 1.63 5.93 -5.72
C LEU A 50 1.10 7.18 -6.43
N PRO A 51 1.93 7.92 -7.19
CA PRO A 51 1.52 9.16 -7.86
C PRO A 51 0.37 8.96 -8.84
N GLU A 52 0.25 7.78 -9.45
CA GLU A 52 -0.83 7.40 -10.37
C GLU A 52 -1.78 6.35 -9.76
N GLY A 53 -1.75 6.19 -8.43
CA GLY A 53 -2.54 5.17 -7.72
C GLY A 53 -2.19 3.76 -8.21
N ILE A 54 -3.22 2.99 -8.54
CA ILE A 54 -3.05 1.61 -9.01
C ILE A 54 -2.35 1.48 -10.37
N SER A 55 -2.27 2.57 -11.13
CA SER A 55 -1.58 2.62 -12.42
C SER A 55 -0.09 2.94 -12.29
N THR A 56 0.40 3.20 -11.07
CA THR A 56 1.80 3.54 -10.84
C THR A 56 2.70 2.39 -11.28
N LYS A 57 3.54 2.63 -12.30
CA LYS A 57 4.44 1.62 -12.86
C LYS A 57 5.40 1.08 -11.80
N GLY A 58 5.64 -0.23 -11.83
CA GLY A 58 6.52 -0.90 -10.86
C GLY A 58 5.84 -1.21 -9.52
N HIS A 59 4.62 -0.73 -9.29
CA HIS A 59 3.84 -1.06 -8.09
C HIS A 59 2.72 -2.04 -8.44
N TYR A 60 2.67 -3.15 -7.71
CA TYR A 60 1.67 -4.20 -7.88
C TYR A 60 0.90 -4.38 -6.57
N LEU A 61 -0.41 -4.17 -6.63
CA LEU A 61 -1.30 -4.21 -5.46
C LEU A 61 -2.34 -5.31 -5.64
N PHE A 62 -2.35 -6.26 -4.71
CA PHE A 62 -3.23 -7.42 -4.74
C PHE A 62 -3.99 -7.61 -3.43
N ASN A 63 -5.24 -8.02 -3.56
CA ASN A 63 -5.99 -8.66 -2.50
C ASN A 63 -5.59 -10.15 -2.40
N LEU A 64 -5.51 -10.63 -1.17
CA LEU A 64 -5.31 -12.05 -0.86
C LEU A 64 -6.69 -12.66 -0.67
N GLU A 65 -7.14 -13.47 -1.63
CA GLU A 65 -8.42 -14.16 -1.54
C GLU A 65 -8.23 -15.62 -1.12
N ASP A 66 -9.01 -16.07 -0.13
CA ASP A 66 -9.11 -17.49 0.17
C ASP A 66 -9.76 -18.24 -1.01
N GLY A 67 -9.06 -19.23 -1.55
CA GLY A 67 -9.46 -19.91 -2.78
C GLY A 67 -10.77 -20.70 -2.69
N ASN A 68 -11.21 -21.06 -1.48
CA ASN A 68 -12.45 -21.82 -1.28
C ASN A 68 -13.65 -20.91 -1.05
N THR A 69 -13.46 -19.86 -0.25
CA THR A 69 -14.55 -18.96 0.19
C THR A 69 -14.64 -17.67 -0.61
N ARG A 70 -13.63 -17.36 -1.43
CA ARG A 70 -13.47 -16.08 -2.15
C ARG A 70 -13.48 -14.85 -1.24
N ARG A 71 -13.26 -15.04 0.06
CA ARG A 71 -13.18 -13.93 1.01
C ARG A 71 -11.80 -13.29 0.91
N ASN A 72 -11.78 -11.96 0.89
CA ASN A 72 -10.56 -11.20 1.10
C ASN A 72 -10.06 -11.41 2.54
N VAL A 73 -8.84 -11.89 2.69
CA VAL A 73 -8.18 -12.17 3.97
C VAL A 73 -6.98 -11.25 4.23
N GLY A 74 -6.69 -10.32 3.32
CA GLY A 74 -5.60 -9.37 3.46
C GLY A 74 -5.15 -8.80 2.12
N MET A 75 -4.02 -8.12 2.14
CA MET A 75 -3.45 -7.53 0.94
C MET A 75 -1.94 -7.58 0.92
N ILE A 76 -1.38 -7.46 -0.28
CA ILE A 76 0.06 -7.30 -0.49
C ILE A 76 0.30 -6.19 -1.52
N TRP A 77 1.29 -5.36 -1.22
CA TRP A 77 1.80 -4.34 -2.13
C TRP A 77 3.29 -4.60 -2.36
N ILE A 78 3.67 -4.70 -3.62
CA ILE A 78 5.05 -4.96 -4.06
C ILE A 78 5.49 -3.79 -4.94
N GLU A 79 6.63 -3.21 -4.61
CA GLU A 79 7.35 -2.24 -5.45
C GLU A 79 8.58 -2.92 -6.06
N LEU A 80 8.71 -2.87 -7.38
CA LEU A 80 9.86 -3.37 -8.11
C LEU A 80 10.79 -2.21 -8.48
N ASN A 81 11.91 -2.12 -7.77
CA ASN A 81 12.93 -1.08 -7.98
C ASN A 81 13.70 -1.23 -9.31
N ASN A 82 13.54 -2.38 -10.00
CA ASN A 82 14.15 -2.61 -11.31
C ASN A 82 13.19 -3.47 -12.17
N PRO A 83 12.20 -2.85 -12.84
CA PRO A 83 11.12 -3.57 -13.54
C PRO A 83 11.61 -4.46 -14.68
N ASP A 84 12.78 -4.15 -15.25
CA ASP A 84 13.32 -4.82 -16.44
C ASP A 84 14.30 -5.95 -16.11
N GLY A 85 14.65 -6.14 -14.84
CA GLY A 85 15.50 -7.25 -14.38
C GLY A 85 16.95 -7.28 -14.93
N ILE A 86 17.37 -6.24 -15.68
CA ILE A 86 18.76 -6.10 -16.12
C ILE A 86 19.56 -5.53 -14.95
N THR A 87 20.40 -6.38 -14.37
CA THR A 87 21.49 -5.96 -13.49
C THR A 87 22.63 -5.47 -14.37
N ASP A 88 23.09 -4.24 -14.17
CA ASP A 88 24.43 -3.79 -14.63
C ASP A 88 25.54 -4.66 -13.99
#